data_AF-A0A1F3BKR8-F1
#
_entry.id   AF-A0A1F3BKR8-F1
#
_cell.length_a   1.000
_cell.length_b   1.000
_cell.length_c   1.000
_cell.angle_alpha   90.00
_cell.angle_beta   90.00
_cell.angle_gamma   90.00
#
_symmetry.space_group_name_H-M   'P 1'
#
loop_
_entity.id
_entity.type
_entity.pdbx_description
1 polymer ?
#
loop_
_entity_poly.entity_id
_entity_poly.type
_entity_poly.pdbx_seq_one_letter_code
_entity_poly.pdbx_strand_id
1 'polypeptide(L)'
;MDIKDKLLDLYHTNHETLKSSSPDYINIIREKAIEQFKKLGFPDKKNENYKYTDLKKEFDNGYKTYLSQNNIKFEIKDIFSCDVPDLNTKVILLLNGWYYDRENLLIELPEGAIIGSFQKATEVYPELVKKHFAQYADTEKEGLVALNTAFVKDGIFLYVPKGVVIEKPIQIINVLMDEVEGFTQHRNLYILEENSQASIVVCDHTLSANNFLTNSVAEFFVGQNAQLDYSRIQNEHNGSKQVSHLFFHQERDSNVTANTISLHGGLIRNNISVLLNGEGCENNTYGLYLTDKGQHIDNYVFIDHAKPNCISNQLFKGVLDDFATGAFSGKILVRKDAQKTQAFQANKNILLTDDADIKTRPQLEIYADDVKCSHGATVGQLDENALFYMRARGINKKEAKLLLMYAFAHEVIQKIRVPALKDRINDLVEKRLRGELSRCNSCQMHCCNA
;
A
#
# COMPACT_ATOMS: atom_id res chain seq x y z
N MET A 1 -6.60 -25.36 -17.44
CA MET A 1 -7.20 -24.07 -17.82
C MET A 1 -6.27 -22.99 -17.29
N ASP A 2 -5.86 -22.03 -18.13
CA ASP A 2 -4.98 -20.94 -17.71
C ASP A 2 -5.67 -20.09 -16.63
N ILE A 3 -4.93 -19.57 -15.65
CA ILE A 3 -5.53 -18.77 -14.55
C ILE A 3 -6.23 -17.51 -15.06
N LYS A 4 -5.74 -16.91 -16.15
CA LYS A 4 -6.41 -15.79 -16.82
C LYS A 4 -7.81 -16.20 -17.28
N ASP A 5 -7.91 -17.34 -17.98
CA ASP A 5 -9.19 -17.83 -18.50
C ASP A 5 -10.14 -18.21 -17.37
N LYS A 6 -9.64 -18.81 -16.27
CA LYS A 6 -10.44 -19.07 -15.06
C LYS A 6 -11.09 -17.80 -14.50
N LEU A 7 -10.36 -16.69 -14.45
CA LEU A 7 -10.88 -15.42 -13.92
C LEU A 7 -11.85 -14.75 -14.89
N LEU A 8 -11.63 -14.86 -16.20
CA LEU A 8 -12.59 -14.40 -17.22
C LEU A 8 -13.90 -15.20 -17.13
N ASP A 9 -13.82 -16.52 -17.03
CA ASP A 9 -14.99 -17.39 -16.86
C ASP A 9 -15.72 -17.14 -15.54
N LEU A 10 -14.96 -16.89 -14.45
CA LEU A 10 -15.53 -16.49 -13.17
C LEU A 10 -16.32 -15.18 -13.29
N TYR A 11 -15.78 -14.18 -13.98
CA TYR A 11 -16.46 -12.92 -14.24
C TYR A 11 -17.75 -13.12 -15.03
N HIS A 12 -17.68 -13.83 -16.16
CA HIS A 12 -18.83 -14.04 -17.03
C HIS A 12 -19.93 -14.87 -16.36
N THR A 13 -19.57 -15.89 -15.58
CA THR A 13 -20.52 -16.74 -14.86
C THR A 13 -21.22 -15.99 -13.72
N ASN A 14 -20.57 -14.99 -13.12
CA ASN A 14 -21.11 -14.22 -11.99
C ASN A 14 -21.48 -12.78 -12.36
N HIS A 15 -21.62 -12.50 -13.66
CA HIS A 15 -21.82 -11.16 -14.18
C HIS A 15 -23.08 -10.47 -13.64
N GLU A 16 -24.19 -11.19 -13.53
CA GLU A 16 -25.43 -10.70 -12.92
C GLU A 16 -25.24 -10.36 -11.43
N THR A 17 -24.55 -11.22 -10.68
CA THR A 17 -24.21 -10.95 -9.28
C THR A 17 -23.34 -9.71 -9.17
N LEU A 18 -22.34 -9.54 -10.04
CA LEU A 18 -21.48 -8.36 -10.08
C LEU A 18 -22.31 -7.10 -10.35
N LYS A 19 -23.13 -7.10 -11.41
CA LYS A 19 -23.90 -5.93 -11.88
C LYS A 19 -25.04 -5.50 -10.98
N SER A 20 -25.80 -6.44 -10.42
CA SER A 20 -27.02 -6.16 -9.64
C SER A 20 -26.79 -5.28 -8.41
N SER A 21 -25.56 -5.24 -7.89
CA SER A 21 -25.23 -4.46 -6.69
C SER A 21 -24.43 -3.17 -7.00
N SER A 22 -24.43 -2.72 -8.26
CA SER A 22 -23.67 -1.54 -8.69
C SER A 22 -24.49 -0.71 -9.68
N PRO A 23 -24.46 0.64 -9.60
CA PRO A 23 -25.10 1.50 -10.58
C PRO A 23 -24.57 1.32 -12.00
N ASP A 24 -25.36 1.67 -13.02
CA ASP A 24 -25.01 1.48 -14.44
C ASP A 24 -23.69 2.12 -14.85
N TYR A 25 -23.35 3.29 -14.30
CA TYR A 25 -22.10 3.98 -14.63
C TYR A 25 -20.87 3.19 -14.13
N ILE A 26 -20.96 2.49 -13.00
CA ILE A 26 -19.92 1.56 -12.52
C ILE A 26 -19.85 0.34 -13.43
N ASN A 27 -21.00 -0.20 -13.84
CA ASN A 27 -21.08 -1.36 -14.73
C ASN A 27 -20.46 -1.08 -16.11
N ILE A 28 -20.60 0.13 -16.66
CA ILE A 28 -19.94 0.52 -17.93
C ILE A 28 -18.42 0.49 -17.79
N ILE A 29 -17.87 1.00 -16.68
CA ILE A 29 -16.43 0.99 -16.41
C ILE A 29 -15.94 -0.45 -16.23
N ARG A 30 -16.72 -1.26 -15.51
CA ARG A 30 -16.45 -2.68 -15.26
C ARG A 30 -16.27 -3.48 -16.55
N GLU A 31 -17.18 -3.31 -17.50
CA GLU A 31 -17.15 -4.03 -18.79
C GLU A 31 -15.97 -3.62 -19.66
N LYS A 32 -15.57 -2.35 -19.62
CA LYS A 32 -14.33 -1.92 -20.28
C LYS A 32 -13.11 -2.57 -19.61
N ALA A 33 -13.09 -2.61 -18.28
CA ALA A 33 -11.96 -3.14 -17.52
C ALA A 33 -11.74 -4.64 -17.76
N ILE A 34 -12.80 -5.46 -17.84
CA ILE A 34 -12.63 -6.89 -18.12
C ILE A 34 -12.06 -7.13 -19.53
N GLU A 35 -12.46 -6.33 -20.52
CA GLU A 35 -11.88 -6.41 -21.88
C GLU A 35 -10.41 -5.97 -21.91
N GLN A 36 -10.02 -4.99 -21.09
CA GLN A 36 -8.60 -4.66 -20.94
C GLN A 36 -7.83 -5.79 -20.25
N PHE A 37 -8.37 -6.40 -19.19
CA PHE A 37 -7.73 -7.56 -18.56
C PHE A 37 -7.59 -8.74 -19.53
N LYS A 38 -8.57 -8.99 -20.38
CA LYS A 38 -8.50 -10.04 -21.42
C LYS A 38 -7.32 -9.84 -22.37
N LYS A 39 -7.05 -8.58 -22.75
CA LYS A 39 -5.94 -8.20 -23.64
C LYS A 39 -4.58 -8.22 -22.93
N LEU A 40 -4.50 -7.63 -21.74
CA LEU A 40 -3.25 -7.44 -20.98
C LEU A 40 -2.83 -8.72 -20.25
N GLY A 41 -3.79 -9.40 -19.63
CA GLY A 41 -3.57 -10.56 -18.76
C GLY A 41 -2.78 -10.21 -17.50
N PHE A 42 -2.06 -11.21 -17.00
CA PHE A 42 -1.12 -11.02 -15.89
C PHE A 42 0.19 -10.43 -16.40
N PRO A 43 0.84 -9.54 -15.63
CA PRO A 43 2.19 -9.14 -15.94
C PRO A 43 3.10 -10.38 -15.90
N ASP A 44 4.01 -10.48 -16.88
CA ASP A 44 5.02 -11.53 -16.94
C ASP A 44 6.43 -10.97 -16.69
N LYS A 45 7.44 -11.83 -16.66
CA LYS A 45 8.84 -11.41 -16.47
C LYS A 45 9.42 -10.62 -17.64
N LYS A 46 8.74 -10.58 -18.80
CA LYS A 46 9.15 -9.76 -19.95
C LYS A 46 8.68 -8.32 -19.77
N ASN A 47 7.61 -8.10 -19.01
CA ASN A 47 7.27 -6.77 -18.53
C ASN A 47 8.39 -6.28 -17.59
N GLU A 48 9.09 -5.23 -18.00
CA GLU A 48 10.20 -4.67 -17.25
C GLU A 48 9.82 -4.25 -15.83
N ASN A 49 8.57 -3.85 -15.59
CA ASN A 49 8.08 -3.47 -14.26
C ASN A 49 7.89 -4.68 -13.33
N TYR A 50 7.80 -5.91 -13.85
CA TYR A 50 7.53 -7.13 -13.07
C TYR A 50 8.62 -8.20 -13.23
N LYS A 51 9.78 -7.81 -13.77
CA LYS A 51 10.92 -8.71 -14.02
C LYS A 51 11.33 -9.57 -12.81
N TYR A 52 11.20 -9.01 -11.60
CA TYR A 52 11.69 -9.62 -10.37
C TYR A 52 10.60 -10.36 -9.56
N THR A 53 9.33 -10.29 -9.98
CA THR A 53 8.21 -10.89 -9.25
C THR A 53 7.24 -11.57 -10.21
N ASP A 54 7.20 -12.90 -10.18
CA ASP A 54 6.32 -13.72 -11.02
C ASP A 54 4.93 -13.86 -10.39
N LEU A 55 4.04 -12.91 -10.65
CA LEU A 55 2.73 -12.87 -9.99
C LEU A 55 1.77 -13.95 -10.48
N LYS A 56 1.90 -14.42 -11.73
CA LYS A 56 0.89 -15.31 -12.33
C LYS A 56 0.68 -16.60 -11.53
N LYS A 57 1.77 -17.19 -11.02
CA LYS A 57 1.73 -18.43 -10.21
C LYS A 57 1.02 -18.23 -8.89
N GLU A 58 1.10 -17.02 -8.34
CA GLU A 58 0.50 -16.71 -7.05
C GLU A 58 -1.03 -16.71 -7.11
N PHE A 59 -1.64 -16.47 -8.28
CA PHE A 59 -3.08 -16.48 -8.45
C PHE A 59 -3.67 -17.88 -8.72
N ASP A 60 -2.85 -18.87 -9.11
CA ASP A 60 -3.32 -20.21 -9.49
C ASP A 60 -3.34 -21.21 -8.33
N ASN A 61 -3.86 -20.79 -7.16
CA ASN A 61 -3.90 -21.62 -5.93
C ASN A 61 -5.31 -22.04 -5.51
N GLY A 62 -6.33 -21.91 -6.37
CA GLY A 62 -7.68 -22.39 -6.07
C GLY A 62 -8.43 -21.57 -5.01
N TYR A 63 -8.05 -20.31 -4.82
CA TYR A 63 -8.65 -19.41 -3.85
C TYR A 63 -10.17 -19.22 -4.04
N LYS A 64 -10.90 -19.16 -2.92
CA LYS A 64 -12.28 -18.65 -2.88
C LYS A 64 -12.28 -17.16 -3.17
N THR A 65 -13.04 -16.72 -4.18
CA THR A 65 -13.22 -15.29 -4.47
C THR A 65 -14.45 -14.75 -3.75
N TYR A 66 -14.33 -13.55 -3.16
CA TYR A 66 -15.42 -12.90 -2.43
C TYR A 66 -16.26 -12.00 -3.34
N LEU A 67 -17.43 -12.47 -3.76
CA LEU A 67 -18.37 -11.70 -4.59
C LEU A 67 -19.50 -11.05 -3.78
N SER A 68 -19.62 -11.41 -2.51
CA SER A 68 -20.51 -10.83 -1.52
C SER A 68 -19.84 -10.80 -0.15
N GLN A 69 -20.34 -9.97 0.75
CA GLN A 69 -19.84 -9.87 2.13
C GLN A 69 -20.09 -11.17 2.90
N ASN A 70 -19.05 -11.68 3.58
CA ASN A 70 -19.17 -12.84 4.46
C ASN A 70 -19.86 -12.49 5.79
N ASN A 71 -20.56 -13.46 6.38
CA ASN A 71 -21.18 -13.36 7.72
C ASN A 71 -20.23 -13.82 8.85
N ILE A 72 -18.97 -13.40 8.82
CA ILE A 72 -18.03 -13.72 9.91
C ILE A 72 -18.20 -12.68 11.00
N LYS A 73 -18.59 -13.13 12.19
CA LYS A 73 -18.67 -12.29 13.38
C LYS A 73 -17.37 -12.42 14.16
N PHE A 74 -16.84 -11.29 14.59
CA PHE A 74 -15.73 -11.23 15.53
C PHE A 74 -15.83 -9.94 16.34
N GLU A 75 -15.32 -9.95 17.56
CA GLU A 75 -15.20 -8.71 18.33
C GLU A 75 -13.87 -8.03 17.99
N ILE A 76 -13.92 -6.75 17.64
CA ILE A 76 -12.73 -5.94 17.34
C ILE A 76 -11.77 -5.95 18.55
N LYS A 77 -12.31 -6.00 19.77
CA LYS A 77 -11.55 -6.05 21.03
C LYS A 77 -10.77 -7.36 21.22
N ASP A 78 -11.29 -8.47 20.71
CA ASP A 78 -10.65 -9.80 20.81
C ASP A 78 -9.49 -9.97 19.82
N ILE A 79 -9.43 -9.10 18.81
CA ILE A 79 -8.49 -9.19 17.70
C ILE A 79 -7.43 -8.08 17.75
N PHE A 80 -7.83 -6.88 18.18
CA PHE A 80 -6.95 -5.72 18.20
C PHE A 80 -7.00 -5.01 19.55
N SER A 81 -6.15 -5.45 20.47
CA SER A 81 -5.37 -4.51 21.28
C SER A 81 -4.22 -3.99 20.41
N CYS A 82 -4.54 -3.15 19.42
CA CYS A 82 -3.55 -2.17 18.98
C CYS A 82 -3.38 -1.20 20.15
N ASP A 83 -2.65 -1.62 21.19
CA ASP A 83 -2.12 -0.75 22.23
C ASP A 83 -1.14 0.20 21.54
N VAL A 84 -1.70 1.17 20.81
CA VAL A 84 -1.08 2.46 20.63
C VAL A 84 -1.67 3.29 21.76
N PRO A 85 -0.98 3.41 22.91
CA PRO A 85 -1.39 4.36 23.92
C PRO A 85 -1.65 5.71 23.24
N ASP A 86 -2.79 6.33 23.56
CA ASP A 86 -3.15 7.69 23.12
C ASP A 86 -3.46 7.91 21.62
N LEU A 87 -3.62 6.86 20.81
CA LEU A 87 -4.09 7.05 19.42
C LEU A 87 -5.62 7.17 19.37
N ASN A 88 -6.12 8.40 19.47
CA ASN A 88 -7.55 8.73 19.30
C ASN A 88 -7.93 8.76 17.82
N THR A 89 -8.19 7.58 17.22
CA THR A 89 -8.56 7.42 15.81
C THR A 89 -10.04 7.17 15.59
N LYS A 90 -10.51 7.47 14.37
CA LYS A 90 -11.74 6.87 13.84
C LYS A 90 -11.38 5.53 13.20
N VAL A 91 -11.76 4.43 13.82
CA VAL A 91 -11.49 3.07 13.32
C VAL A 91 -12.56 2.66 12.30
N ILE A 92 -12.10 2.19 11.15
CA ILE A 92 -12.87 1.60 10.06
C ILE A 92 -12.29 0.23 9.77
N LEU A 93 -13.15 -0.75 9.49
CA LEU A 93 -12.75 -2.15 9.34
C LEU A 93 -13.19 -2.67 7.96
N LEU A 94 -12.23 -3.28 7.25
CA LEU A 94 -12.50 -4.11 6.09
C LEU A 94 -12.25 -5.57 6.46
N LEU A 95 -13.22 -6.44 6.17
CA LEU A 95 -13.08 -7.89 6.29
C LEU A 95 -13.07 -8.51 4.90
N ASN A 96 -11.98 -9.18 4.53
CA ASN A 96 -11.80 -9.82 3.23
C ASN A 96 -12.12 -8.88 2.05
N GLY A 97 -11.82 -7.58 2.20
CA GLY A 97 -12.07 -6.54 1.21
C GLY A 97 -13.45 -5.86 1.26
N TRP A 98 -14.31 -6.22 2.20
CA TRP A 98 -15.66 -5.65 2.35
C TRP A 98 -15.76 -4.74 3.57
N TYR A 99 -16.50 -3.64 3.46
CA TYR A 99 -16.82 -2.76 4.58
C TYR A 99 -17.59 -3.53 5.66
N TYR A 100 -17.09 -3.53 6.89
CA TYR A 100 -17.59 -4.42 7.93
C TYR A 100 -18.91 -3.96 8.56
N ASP A 101 -19.04 -2.66 8.87
CA ASP A 101 -20.23 -2.12 9.55
C ASP A 101 -21.43 -2.10 8.61
N ARG A 102 -22.45 -2.91 8.94
CA ARG A 102 -23.66 -3.07 8.14
C ARG A 102 -24.76 -2.07 8.47
N GLU A 103 -24.67 -1.43 9.62
CA GLU A 103 -25.67 -0.47 10.10
C GLU A 103 -25.28 0.94 9.69
N ASN A 104 -23.99 1.27 9.69
CA ASN A 104 -23.47 2.58 9.33
C ASN A 104 -22.55 2.50 8.11
N LEU A 105 -23.14 2.18 6.94
CA LEU A 105 -22.41 2.07 5.68
C LEU A 105 -21.77 3.38 5.20
N LEU A 106 -22.27 4.53 5.66
CA LEU A 106 -21.70 5.86 5.44
C LEU A 106 -21.78 6.64 6.75
N ILE A 107 -20.66 7.23 7.15
CA ILE A 107 -20.51 7.97 8.39
C ILE A 107 -20.14 9.40 8.01
N GLU A 108 -20.97 10.35 8.44
CA GLU A 108 -20.62 11.77 8.40
C GLU A 108 -19.63 12.09 9.52
N LEU A 109 -18.52 12.70 9.14
CA LEU A 109 -17.50 13.29 9.99
C LEU A 109 -17.75 14.80 10.12
N PRO A 110 -17.09 15.50 11.04
CA PRO A 110 -17.24 16.95 11.18
C PRO A 110 -17.09 17.70 9.85
N GLU A 111 -17.85 18.78 9.73
CA GLU A 111 -17.79 19.71 8.60
C GLU A 111 -18.12 19.10 7.23
N GLY A 112 -18.89 18.00 7.22
CA GLY A 112 -19.42 17.40 5.99
C GLY A 112 -18.47 16.42 5.30
N ALA A 113 -17.36 16.04 5.95
CA ALA A 113 -16.55 14.92 5.51
C ALA A 113 -17.32 13.60 5.64
N ILE A 114 -17.08 12.65 4.73
CA ILE A 114 -17.83 11.40 4.65
C ILE A 114 -16.84 10.25 4.54
N ILE A 115 -17.04 9.19 5.34
CA ILE A 115 -16.29 7.94 5.23
C ILE A 115 -17.22 6.73 5.28
N GLY A 116 -16.96 5.70 4.47
CA GLY A 116 -17.73 4.47 4.54
C GLY A 116 -17.46 3.49 3.42
N SER A 117 -18.44 2.63 3.15
CA SER A 117 -18.46 1.68 2.05
C SER A 117 -18.37 2.39 0.70
N PHE A 118 -17.42 1.97 -0.12
CA PHE A 118 -17.33 2.39 -1.52
C PHE A 118 -18.60 2.02 -2.28
N GLN A 119 -19.12 0.81 -2.07
CA GLN A 119 -20.36 0.38 -2.70
C GLN A 119 -21.49 1.36 -2.41
N LYS A 120 -21.70 1.71 -1.15
CA LYS A 120 -22.79 2.61 -0.76
C LYS A 120 -22.59 4.03 -1.29
N ALA A 121 -21.35 4.52 -1.30
CA ALA A 121 -21.01 5.82 -1.86
C ALA A 121 -21.37 5.91 -3.36
N THR A 122 -21.24 4.82 -4.12
CA THR A 122 -21.59 4.82 -5.56
C THR A 122 -23.08 5.08 -5.80
N GLU A 123 -23.94 4.70 -4.85
CA GLU A 123 -25.39 4.90 -4.90
C GLU A 123 -25.79 6.29 -4.42
N VAL A 124 -25.20 6.74 -3.29
CA VAL A 124 -25.62 7.95 -2.58
C VAL A 124 -24.98 9.22 -3.14
N TYR A 125 -23.72 9.13 -3.59
CA TYR A 125 -22.95 10.26 -4.13
C TYR A 125 -22.47 10.02 -5.57
N PRO A 126 -23.37 9.67 -6.52
CA PRO A 126 -22.98 9.23 -7.85
C PRO A 126 -22.19 10.28 -8.63
N GLU A 127 -22.50 11.56 -8.49
CA GLU A 127 -21.80 12.63 -9.22
C GLU A 127 -20.35 12.80 -8.74
N LEU A 128 -20.13 12.68 -7.44
CA LEU A 128 -18.79 12.73 -6.85
C LEU A 128 -17.97 11.49 -7.24
N VAL A 129 -18.57 10.30 -7.15
CA VAL A 129 -17.88 9.06 -7.51
C VAL A 129 -17.58 9.02 -9.01
N LYS A 130 -18.53 9.38 -9.90
CA LYS A 130 -18.29 9.45 -11.36
C LYS A 130 -17.12 10.35 -11.73
N LYS A 131 -16.94 11.47 -11.02
CA LYS A 131 -15.87 12.44 -11.28
C LYS A 131 -14.47 11.88 -11.00
N HIS A 132 -14.33 10.92 -10.08
CA HIS A 132 -13.02 10.50 -9.56
C HIS A 132 -12.72 9.00 -9.71
N PHE A 133 -13.73 8.14 -9.74
CA PHE A 133 -13.54 6.69 -9.83
C PHE A 133 -12.97 6.28 -11.20
N ALA A 134 -11.90 5.48 -11.16
CA ALA A 134 -11.18 4.98 -12.33
C ALA A 134 -10.66 6.09 -13.26
N GLN A 135 -10.42 7.30 -12.72
CA GLN A 135 -9.81 8.41 -13.46
C GLN A 135 -8.28 8.44 -13.29
N TYR A 136 -7.77 7.90 -12.19
CA TYR A 136 -6.35 7.98 -11.84
C TYR A 136 -5.64 6.63 -11.97
N ALA A 137 -6.38 5.54 -11.76
CA ALA A 137 -5.88 4.18 -11.94
C ALA A 137 -5.75 3.82 -13.44
N ASP A 138 -4.57 3.38 -13.87
CA ASP A 138 -4.30 3.06 -15.29
C ASP A 138 -4.73 1.61 -15.63
N THR A 139 -6.00 1.43 -16.02
CA THR A 139 -6.52 0.12 -16.46
C THR A 139 -6.04 -0.30 -17.86
N GLU A 140 -5.43 0.61 -18.63
CA GLU A 140 -5.01 0.33 -20.01
C GLU A 140 -3.61 -0.27 -20.07
N LYS A 141 -2.78 -0.04 -19.04
CA LYS A 141 -1.43 -0.58 -18.94
C LYS A 141 -1.26 -1.62 -17.83
N GLU A 142 -2.09 -1.58 -16.79
CA GLU A 142 -1.97 -2.48 -15.64
C GLU A 142 -3.11 -3.52 -15.60
N GLY A 143 -2.80 -4.75 -16.02
CA GLY A 143 -3.78 -5.84 -16.07
C GLY A 143 -4.41 -6.19 -14.72
N LEU A 144 -3.65 -6.13 -13.62
CA LEU A 144 -4.20 -6.40 -12.28
C LEU A 144 -5.12 -5.27 -11.78
N VAL A 145 -4.89 -4.03 -12.22
CA VAL A 145 -5.79 -2.90 -11.96
C VAL A 145 -7.06 -3.06 -12.78
N ALA A 146 -6.96 -3.51 -14.03
CA ALA A 146 -8.11 -3.84 -14.86
C ALA A 146 -8.95 -4.99 -14.24
N LEU A 147 -8.29 -6.04 -13.73
CA LEU A 147 -8.95 -7.14 -13.01
C LEU A 147 -9.67 -6.65 -11.74
N ASN A 148 -9.00 -5.85 -10.90
CA ASN A 148 -9.61 -5.26 -9.70
C ASN A 148 -10.82 -4.39 -10.06
N THR A 149 -10.71 -3.58 -11.11
CA THR A 149 -11.79 -2.72 -11.59
C THR A 149 -12.96 -3.53 -12.16
N ALA A 150 -12.70 -4.66 -12.81
CA ALA A 150 -13.75 -5.57 -13.30
C ALA A 150 -14.50 -6.26 -12.14
N PHE A 151 -13.80 -6.59 -11.04
CA PHE A 151 -14.42 -7.25 -9.89
C PHE A 151 -14.81 -6.30 -8.76
N VAL A 152 -14.69 -4.98 -8.97
CA VAL A 152 -14.96 -4.00 -7.93
C VAL A 152 -16.34 -4.19 -7.34
N LYS A 153 -16.43 -4.25 -6.02
CA LYS A 153 -17.70 -4.34 -5.30
C LYS A 153 -17.74 -3.32 -4.20
N ASP A 154 -16.74 -3.36 -3.33
CA ASP A 154 -16.68 -2.54 -2.13
C ASP A 154 -15.22 -2.21 -1.77
N GLY A 155 -15.07 -1.50 -0.66
CA GLY A 155 -13.83 -1.00 -0.10
C GLY A 155 -14.13 0.29 0.66
N ILE A 156 -13.20 1.23 0.67
CA ILE A 156 -13.35 2.50 1.40
C ILE A 156 -13.61 3.66 0.45
N PHE A 157 -14.60 4.47 0.79
CA PHE A 157 -14.77 5.82 0.26
C PHE A 157 -14.50 6.83 1.36
N LEU A 158 -13.68 7.84 1.07
CA LEU A 158 -13.48 9.02 1.89
C LEU A 158 -13.60 10.28 1.03
N TYR A 159 -14.41 11.21 1.48
CA TYR A 159 -14.51 12.55 0.92
C TYR A 159 -14.26 13.59 2.00
N VAL A 160 -13.35 14.52 1.73
CA VAL A 160 -13.02 15.66 2.59
C VAL A 160 -13.32 16.95 1.82
N PRO A 161 -14.35 17.72 2.23
CA PRO A 161 -14.77 18.95 1.53
C PRO A 161 -13.70 20.04 1.57
N LYS A 162 -13.91 21.06 0.73
CA LYS A 162 -13.03 22.23 0.64
C LYS A 162 -12.85 22.89 2.01
N GLY A 163 -11.59 23.11 2.41
CA GLY A 163 -11.22 23.79 3.65
C GLY A 163 -11.36 22.96 4.93
N VAL A 164 -11.81 21.71 4.84
CA VAL A 164 -12.05 20.87 6.02
C VAL A 164 -10.77 20.18 6.48
N VAL A 165 -10.50 20.22 7.78
CA VAL A 165 -9.37 19.55 8.43
C VAL A 165 -9.88 18.41 9.31
N ILE A 166 -9.54 17.17 8.96
CA ILE A 166 -9.82 16.02 9.82
C ILE A 166 -8.70 15.93 10.87
N GLU A 167 -8.96 16.46 12.07
CA GLU A 167 -7.97 16.52 13.15
C GLU A 167 -7.49 15.15 13.62
N LYS A 168 -8.39 14.16 13.68
CA LYS A 168 -8.09 12.81 14.14
C LYS A 168 -7.73 11.90 12.98
N PRO A 169 -6.61 11.16 13.02
CA PRO A 169 -6.30 10.21 11.98
C PRO A 169 -7.41 9.17 11.79
N ILE A 170 -7.72 8.88 10.54
CA ILE A 170 -8.61 7.80 10.15
C ILE A 170 -7.78 6.52 10.12
N GLN A 171 -8.19 5.52 10.90
CA GLN A 171 -7.52 4.23 10.94
C GLN A 171 -8.37 3.19 10.22
N ILE A 172 -7.82 2.61 9.15
CA ILE A 172 -8.44 1.54 8.38
C ILE A 172 -7.70 0.24 8.71
N ILE A 173 -8.41 -0.74 9.20
CA ILE A 173 -7.88 -2.06 9.52
C ILE A 173 -8.40 -3.02 8.47
N ASN A 174 -7.50 -3.60 7.69
CA ASN A 174 -7.81 -4.66 6.74
C ASN A 174 -7.54 -6.01 7.42
N VAL A 175 -8.58 -6.82 7.50
CA VAL A 175 -8.54 -8.14 8.12
C VAL A 175 -8.81 -9.21 7.09
N LEU A 176 -7.88 -10.16 7.00
CA LEU A 176 -8.03 -11.40 6.26
C LEU A 176 -8.36 -12.53 7.24
N MET A 177 -9.55 -13.11 7.07
CA MET A 177 -10.05 -14.18 7.94
C MET A 177 -11.09 -15.01 7.21
N ASP A 178 -10.82 -16.31 7.10
CA ASP A 178 -11.74 -17.33 6.58
C ASP A 178 -11.17 -18.71 6.95
N GLU A 179 -12.03 -19.74 6.92
CA GLU A 179 -11.68 -21.15 7.13
C GLU A 179 -11.05 -21.79 5.87
N VAL A 180 -11.18 -21.13 4.72
CA VAL A 180 -10.59 -21.55 3.44
C VAL A 180 -9.64 -20.49 2.89
N GLU A 181 -8.81 -20.87 1.93
CA GLU A 181 -7.92 -19.94 1.25
C GLU A 181 -8.72 -18.93 0.40
N GLY A 182 -8.38 -17.65 0.49
CA GLY A 182 -9.18 -16.55 -0.06
C GLY A 182 -8.45 -15.64 -1.05
N PHE A 183 -9.17 -15.17 -2.07
CA PHE A 183 -8.73 -14.12 -2.98
C PHE A 183 -9.62 -12.89 -2.81
N THR A 184 -9.05 -11.82 -2.29
CA THR A 184 -9.75 -10.57 -2.00
C THR A 184 -9.40 -9.49 -3.01
N GLN A 185 -10.40 -8.70 -3.38
CA GLN A 185 -10.23 -7.51 -4.20
C GLN A 185 -11.06 -6.39 -3.58
N HIS A 186 -10.41 -5.30 -3.21
CA HIS A 186 -11.08 -4.11 -2.70
C HIS A 186 -10.60 -2.86 -3.44
N ARG A 187 -11.47 -1.86 -3.48
CA ARG A 187 -11.22 -0.59 -4.15
C ARG A 187 -11.45 0.55 -3.18
N ASN A 188 -10.43 1.38 -3.02
CA ASN A 188 -10.51 2.55 -2.17
C ASN A 188 -10.47 3.83 -3.02
N LEU A 189 -11.28 4.81 -2.65
CA LEU A 189 -11.33 6.12 -3.27
C LEU A 189 -11.28 7.20 -2.19
N TYR A 190 -10.21 7.98 -2.20
CA TYR A 190 -9.96 9.07 -1.27
C TYR A 190 -9.95 10.39 -2.03
N ILE A 191 -10.82 11.33 -1.64
CA ILE A 191 -10.97 12.62 -2.30
C ILE A 191 -10.79 13.71 -1.25
N LEU A 192 -9.72 14.48 -1.40
CA LEU A 192 -9.43 15.66 -0.60
C LEU A 192 -9.59 16.88 -1.51
N GLU A 193 -10.60 17.69 -1.27
CA GLU A 193 -10.83 18.93 -2.04
C GLU A 193 -9.86 20.05 -1.63
N GLU A 194 -9.94 21.20 -2.30
CA GLU A 194 -9.04 22.33 -2.09
C GLU A 194 -8.90 22.74 -0.60
N ASN A 195 -7.67 23.02 -0.14
CA ASN A 195 -7.34 23.41 1.23
C ASN A 195 -7.82 22.41 2.32
N SER A 196 -8.12 21.15 1.97
CA SER A 196 -8.51 20.13 2.95
C SER A 196 -7.30 19.38 3.51
N GLN A 197 -7.45 18.76 4.68
CA GLN A 197 -6.38 18.00 5.31
C GLN A 197 -6.91 16.71 5.96
N ALA A 198 -6.19 15.61 5.78
CA ALA A 198 -6.46 14.37 6.49
C ALA A 198 -5.20 13.52 6.71
N SER A 199 -5.22 12.72 7.78
CA SER A 199 -4.24 11.65 8.01
C SER A 199 -4.95 10.29 7.97
N ILE A 200 -4.40 9.36 7.20
CA ILE A 200 -4.95 8.02 6.98
C ILE A 200 -3.90 6.98 7.36
N VAL A 201 -4.27 6.06 8.24
CA VAL A 201 -3.43 4.95 8.69
C VAL A 201 -4.10 3.64 8.28
N VAL A 202 -3.44 2.84 7.45
CA VAL A 202 -3.92 1.53 7.01
C VAL A 202 -3.10 0.43 7.67
N CYS A 203 -3.74 -0.51 8.34
CA CYS A 203 -3.09 -1.68 8.93
C CYS A 203 -3.62 -2.95 8.27
N ASP A 204 -2.74 -3.72 7.61
CA ASP A 204 -3.08 -5.01 7.00
C ASP A 204 -2.70 -6.15 7.94
N HIS A 205 -3.66 -7.05 8.19
CA HIS A 205 -3.54 -8.15 9.12
C HIS A 205 -4.23 -9.42 8.62
N THR A 206 -3.64 -10.56 8.98
CA THR A 206 -4.24 -11.90 8.79
C THR A 206 -4.53 -12.52 10.14
N LEU A 207 -5.74 -13.02 10.34
CA LEU A 207 -6.20 -13.63 11.59
C LEU A 207 -6.49 -15.13 11.47
N SER A 208 -6.20 -15.72 10.31
CA SER A 208 -6.20 -17.17 10.14
C SER A 208 -4.87 -17.65 9.56
N ALA A 209 -4.58 -18.93 9.76
CA ALA A 209 -3.38 -19.58 9.22
C ALA A 209 -3.48 -19.87 7.71
N ASN A 210 -4.65 -19.64 7.11
CA ASN A 210 -4.90 -19.91 5.70
C ASN A 210 -4.17 -18.94 4.78
N ASN A 211 -4.00 -19.38 3.52
CA ASN A 211 -3.38 -18.57 2.50
C ASN A 211 -4.37 -17.57 1.95
N PHE A 212 -3.93 -16.33 1.76
CA PHE A 212 -4.73 -15.29 1.14
C PHE A 212 -3.95 -14.59 0.05
N LEU A 213 -4.67 -14.16 -0.98
CA LEU A 213 -4.18 -13.24 -1.98
C LEU A 213 -5.03 -11.99 -1.98
N THR A 214 -4.39 -10.82 -1.93
CA THR A 214 -5.07 -9.53 -1.97
C THR A 214 -4.60 -8.75 -3.19
N ASN A 215 -5.54 -8.35 -4.06
CA ASN A 215 -5.31 -7.38 -5.12
C ASN A 215 -6.06 -6.08 -4.79
N SER A 216 -5.34 -5.08 -4.27
CA SER A 216 -5.92 -3.82 -3.79
C SER A 216 -5.57 -2.64 -4.68
N VAL A 217 -6.55 -1.78 -4.94
CA VAL A 217 -6.34 -0.51 -5.66
C VAL A 217 -6.89 0.63 -4.82
N ALA A 218 -6.09 1.69 -4.65
CA ALA A 218 -6.50 2.93 -4.02
C ALA A 218 -6.20 4.11 -4.94
N GLU A 219 -7.21 4.95 -5.12
CA GLU A 219 -7.13 6.21 -5.85
C GLU A 219 -7.21 7.38 -4.88
N PHE A 220 -6.30 8.33 -5.01
CA PHE A 220 -6.23 9.54 -4.19
C PHE A 220 -6.29 10.76 -5.09
N PHE A 221 -7.33 11.57 -4.94
CA PHE A 221 -7.35 12.93 -5.45
C PHE A 221 -6.97 13.89 -4.32
N VAL A 222 -5.92 14.68 -4.52
CA VAL A 222 -5.44 15.66 -3.56
C VAL A 222 -5.51 17.03 -4.22
N GLY A 223 -6.55 17.78 -3.89
CA GLY A 223 -6.88 19.07 -4.47
C GLY A 223 -5.86 20.16 -4.16
N GLN A 224 -6.08 21.34 -4.72
CA GLN A 224 -5.13 22.45 -4.57
C GLN A 224 -4.93 22.83 -3.09
N ASN A 225 -3.68 23.04 -2.67
CA ASN A 225 -3.29 23.28 -1.26
C ASN A 225 -3.72 22.19 -0.25
N ALA A 226 -4.24 21.04 -0.70
CA ALA A 226 -4.67 19.99 0.21
C ALA A 226 -3.47 19.21 0.76
N GLN A 227 -3.63 18.67 1.97
CA GLN A 227 -2.57 17.97 2.70
C GLN A 227 -3.00 16.55 3.06
N LEU A 228 -2.21 15.57 2.67
CA LEU A 228 -2.47 14.16 2.96
C LEU A 228 -1.27 13.49 3.61
N ASP A 229 -1.48 12.91 4.77
CA ASP A 229 -0.54 11.99 5.39
C ASP A 229 -1.10 10.57 5.33
N TYR A 230 -0.54 9.74 4.45
CA TYR A 230 -0.94 8.34 4.27
C TYR A 230 0.14 7.43 4.84
N SER A 231 -0.22 6.50 5.71
CA SER A 231 0.70 5.50 6.26
C SER A 231 0.09 4.11 6.18
N ARG A 232 0.80 3.16 5.56
CA ARG A 232 0.37 1.76 5.45
C ARG A 232 1.34 0.85 6.20
N ILE A 233 0.81 -0.04 7.01
CA ILE A 233 1.55 -0.99 7.83
C ILE A 233 1.11 -2.38 7.41
N GLN A 234 2.04 -3.16 6.85
CA GLN A 234 1.79 -4.52 6.38
C GLN A 234 2.39 -5.51 7.38
N ASN A 235 1.53 -6.23 8.08
CA ASN A 235 1.90 -7.24 9.06
C ASN A 235 0.94 -8.44 8.97
N GLU A 236 1.03 -9.12 7.82
CA GLU A 236 0.20 -10.27 7.47
C GLU A 236 0.95 -11.59 7.70
N HIS A 237 0.27 -12.72 7.62
CA HIS A 237 0.90 -14.05 7.76
C HIS A 237 1.81 -14.39 6.56
N ASN A 238 2.76 -15.32 6.71
CA ASN A 238 3.59 -15.81 5.60
C ASN A 238 2.80 -16.46 4.46
N GLY A 239 1.58 -16.94 4.74
CA GLY A 239 0.64 -17.45 3.73
C GLY A 239 -0.10 -16.35 2.96
N SER A 240 0.04 -15.09 3.38
CA SER A 240 -0.61 -13.94 2.75
C SER A 240 0.29 -13.33 1.69
N LYS A 241 -0.32 -13.06 0.54
CA LYS A 241 0.28 -12.45 -0.63
C LYS A 241 -0.51 -11.20 -0.97
N GLN A 242 0.18 -10.11 -1.27
CA GLN A 242 -0.45 -8.82 -1.46
C GLN A 242 0.14 -8.12 -2.66
N VAL A 243 -0.72 -7.73 -3.59
CA VAL A 243 -0.42 -6.78 -4.66
C VAL A 243 -1.25 -5.54 -4.40
N SER A 244 -0.56 -4.41 -4.19
CA SER A 244 -1.20 -3.13 -3.95
C SER A 244 -0.85 -2.12 -5.03
N HIS A 245 -1.83 -1.30 -5.40
CA HIS A 245 -1.68 -0.20 -6.32
C HIS A 245 -2.22 1.08 -5.67
N LEU A 246 -1.35 2.07 -5.46
CA LEU A 246 -1.70 3.38 -4.94
C LEU A 246 -1.49 4.42 -6.06
N PHE A 247 -2.54 5.14 -6.41
CA PHE A 247 -2.51 6.20 -7.43
C PHE A 247 -2.78 7.55 -6.79
N PHE A 248 -1.75 8.39 -6.69
CA PHE A 248 -1.85 9.75 -6.17
C PHE A 248 -1.93 10.75 -7.32
N HIS A 249 -3.04 11.49 -7.39
CA HIS A 249 -3.21 12.62 -8.29
C HIS A 249 -3.16 13.91 -7.47
N GLN A 250 -2.10 14.69 -7.67
CA GLN A 250 -1.82 15.91 -6.90
C GLN A 250 -2.06 17.17 -7.74
N GLU A 251 -2.94 18.03 -7.25
CA GLU A 251 -3.18 19.35 -7.81
C GLU A 251 -2.26 20.41 -7.18
N ARG A 252 -2.35 21.64 -7.69
CA ARG A 252 -1.44 22.76 -7.40
C ARG A 252 -1.19 22.95 -5.90
N ASP A 253 0.07 23.15 -5.53
CA ASP A 253 0.49 23.46 -4.15
C ASP A 253 0.04 22.40 -3.09
N SER A 254 -0.36 21.19 -3.52
CA SER A 254 -0.71 20.08 -2.61
C SER A 254 0.53 19.43 -1.98
N ASN A 255 0.36 18.89 -0.77
CA ASN A 255 1.43 18.22 -0.02
C ASN A 255 1.00 16.80 0.38
N VAL A 256 1.70 15.79 -0.13
CA VAL A 256 1.43 14.39 0.20
C VAL A 256 2.65 13.75 0.83
N THR A 257 2.46 13.09 1.97
CA THR A 257 3.45 12.18 2.56
C THR A 257 2.88 10.78 2.66
N ALA A 258 3.44 9.85 1.90
CA ALA A 258 3.07 8.43 1.87
C ALA A 258 4.18 7.57 2.49
N ASN A 259 3.87 6.83 3.55
CA ASN A 259 4.79 5.90 4.21
C ASN A 259 4.28 4.47 4.08
N THR A 260 5.12 3.54 3.60
CA THR A 260 4.79 2.10 3.56
C THR A 260 5.77 1.32 4.42
N ILE A 261 5.29 0.70 5.50
CA ILE A 261 6.09 -0.09 6.44
C ILE A 261 5.68 -1.56 6.31
N SER A 262 6.54 -2.36 5.69
CA SER A 262 6.34 -3.80 5.51
C SER A 262 7.12 -4.57 6.56
N LEU A 263 6.43 -5.10 7.56
CA LEU A 263 7.03 -5.81 8.70
C LEU A 263 6.99 -7.34 8.50
N HIS A 264 5.94 -7.85 7.87
CA HIS A 264 5.75 -9.29 7.65
C HIS A 264 4.75 -9.55 6.51
N GLY A 265 4.99 -10.61 5.74
CA GLY A 265 4.11 -11.10 4.68
C GLY A 265 4.87 -12.06 3.76
N GLY A 266 4.18 -13.00 3.12
CA GLY A 266 4.82 -13.98 2.24
C GLY A 266 5.37 -13.35 0.97
N LEU A 267 4.50 -12.70 0.21
CA LEU A 267 4.86 -11.91 -0.97
C LEU A 267 4.15 -10.58 -0.91
N ILE A 268 4.88 -9.48 -0.96
CA ILE A 268 4.33 -8.13 -0.99
C ILE A 268 4.86 -7.41 -2.23
N ARG A 269 3.96 -6.99 -3.10
CA ARG A 269 4.22 -6.11 -4.23
C ARG A 269 3.50 -4.79 -4.00
N ASN A 270 4.25 -3.71 -3.78
CA ASN A 270 3.70 -2.37 -3.64
C ASN A 270 3.97 -1.57 -4.92
N ASN A 271 2.91 -1.10 -5.57
CA ASN A 271 3.00 -0.22 -6.73
C ASN A 271 2.47 1.15 -6.34
N ILE A 272 3.32 2.17 -6.41
CA ILE A 272 2.97 3.55 -6.08
C ILE A 272 3.19 4.40 -7.32
N SER A 273 2.12 5.01 -7.82
CA SER A 273 2.13 5.91 -8.97
C SER A 273 1.69 7.29 -8.52
N VAL A 274 2.52 8.30 -8.73
CA VAL A 274 2.26 9.68 -8.36
C VAL A 274 2.28 10.55 -9.60
N LEU A 275 1.21 11.30 -9.83
CA LEU A 275 1.13 12.34 -10.84
C LEU A 275 1.08 13.71 -10.16
N LEU A 276 2.13 14.51 -10.37
CA LEU A 276 2.18 15.91 -9.92
C LEU A 276 1.58 16.78 -11.03
N ASN A 277 0.24 16.86 -11.03
CA ASN A 277 -0.57 17.46 -12.08
C ASN A 277 -0.72 18.99 -11.97
N GLY A 278 -0.40 19.56 -10.80
CA GLY A 278 -0.35 20.99 -10.55
C GLY A 278 1.06 21.51 -10.31
N GLU A 279 1.24 22.83 -10.40
CA GLU A 279 2.52 23.47 -10.05
C GLU A 279 2.72 23.46 -8.53
N GLY A 280 3.97 23.42 -8.06
CA GLY A 280 4.28 23.59 -6.64
C GLY A 280 3.90 22.39 -5.76
N CYS A 281 3.55 21.23 -6.34
CA CYS A 281 3.27 20.04 -5.54
C CYS A 281 4.51 19.56 -4.77
N GLU A 282 4.29 19.13 -3.53
CA GLU A 282 5.29 18.40 -2.74
C GLU A 282 4.84 16.95 -2.54
N ASN A 283 5.71 16.00 -2.86
CA ASN A 283 5.48 14.58 -2.61
C ASN A 283 6.64 13.95 -1.84
N ASN A 284 6.31 13.27 -0.76
CA ASN A 284 7.26 12.53 0.07
C ASN A 284 6.80 11.07 0.11
N THR A 285 7.53 10.16 -0.56
CA THR A 285 7.19 8.74 -0.63
C THR A 285 8.28 7.91 0.02
N TYR A 286 7.97 7.28 1.15
CA TYR A 286 8.93 6.58 1.98
C TYR A 286 8.54 5.13 2.21
N GLY A 287 9.55 4.26 2.33
CA GLY A 287 9.33 2.83 2.54
C GLY A 287 10.36 2.20 3.46
N LEU A 288 9.89 1.35 4.37
CA LEU A 288 10.74 0.46 5.18
C LEU A 288 10.24 -0.96 5.00
N TYR A 289 11.14 -1.89 4.68
CA TYR A 289 10.81 -3.30 4.59
C TYR A 289 11.83 -4.16 5.34
N LEU A 290 11.30 -5.03 6.20
CA LEU A 290 12.06 -6.01 6.98
C LEU A 290 11.61 -7.39 6.53
N THR A 291 12.52 -8.17 5.94
CA THR A 291 12.19 -9.45 5.31
C THR A 291 13.19 -10.53 5.72
N ASP A 292 12.69 -11.72 6.01
CA ASP A 292 13.48 -12.88 6.43
C ASP A 292 12.92 -14.17 5.80
N LYS A 293 13.66 -15.27 5.94
CA LYS A 293 13.28 -16.60 5.44
C LYS A 293 12.87 -16.56 3.96
N GLY A 294 11.70 -17.09 3.61
CA GLY A 294 11.19 -17.14 2.24
C GLY A 294 10.34 -15.94 1.84
N GLN A 295 10.37 -14.85 2.60
CA GLN A 295 9.58 -13.66 2.28
C GLN A 295 10.14 -12.92 1.06
N HIS A 296 9.25 -12.33 0.27
CA HIS A 296 9.59 -11.50 -0.88
C HIS A 296 8.89 -10.14 -0.83
N ILE A 297 9.66 -9.05 -0.91
CA ILE A 297 9.09 -7.70 -0.95
C ILE A 297 9.62 -6.93 -2.17
N ASP A 298 8.71 -6.51 -3.05
CA ASP A 298 8.99 -5.70 -4.23
C ASP A 298 8.24 -4.36 -4.19
N ASN A 299 9.01 -3.27 -4.11
CA ASN A 299 8.49 -1.90 -4.13
C ASN A 299 8.76 -1.25 -5.49
N TYR A 300 7.70 -0.89 -6.20
CA TYR A 300 7.73 -0.09 -7.41
C TYR A 300 7.15 1.29 -7.15
N VAL A 301 7.90 2.31 -7.54
CA VAL A 301 7.50 3.71 -7.41
C VAL A 301 7.70 4.41 -8.74
N PHE A 302 6.66 5.08 -9.21
CA PHE A 302 6.70 5.94 -10.38
C PHE A 302 6.21 7.35 -9.99
N ILE A 303 7.05 8.36 -10.22
CA ILE A 303 6.67 9.76 -10.01
C ILE A 303 6.78 10.51 -11.33
N ASP A 304 5.66 11.05 -11.80
CA ASP A 304 5.53 11.86 -13.01
C ASP A 304 5.41 13.34 -12.62
N HIS A 305 6.51 14.08 -12.80
CA HIS A 305 6.55 15.54 -12.70
C HIS A 305 5.99 16.13 -14.00
N ALA A 306 4.66 16.32 -14.02
CA ALA A 306 3.96 16.84 -15.19
C ALA A 306 3.91 18.38 -15.26
N LYS A 307 4.21 19.05 -14.14
CA LYS A 307 4.18 20.52 -13.98
C LYS A 307 5.43 21.06 -13.28
N PRO A 308 5.76 22.35 -13.48
CA PRO A 308 6.95 22.96 -12.91
C PRO A 308 6.86 23.21 -11.40
N ASN A 309 8.02 23.54 -10.81
CA ASN A 309 8.19 23.93 -9.40
C ASN A 309 7.82 22.84 -8.38
N CYS A 310 7.74 21.58 -8.80
CA CYS A 310 7.40 20.47 -7.91
C CYS A 310 8.63 19.90 -7.20
N ILE A 311 8.41 19.35 -6.01
CA ILE A 311 9.42 18.69 -5.18
C ILE A 311 8.98 17.26 -4.91
N SER A 312 9.87 16.28 -5.15
CA SER A 312 9.64 14.89 -4.74
C SER A 312 10.82 14.29 -3.98
N ASN A 313 10.57 13.69 -2.82
CA ASN A 313 11.56 12.96 -2.04
C ASN A 313 11.16 11.50 -1.92
N GLN A 314 12.07 10.60 -2.24
CA GLN A 314 11.91 9.15 -2.05
C GLN A 314 13.03 8.59 -1.18
N LEU A 315 12.65 7.84 -0.14
CA LEU A 315 13.59 7.10 0.71
C LEU A 315 13.03 5.71 1.01
N PHE A 316 13.66 4.69 0.43
CA PHE A 316 13.32 3.30 0.65
C PHE A 316 14.47 2.57 1.33
N LYS A 317 14.18 1.86 2.42
CA LYS A 317 15.16 1.10 3.18
C LYS A 317 14.75 -0.35 3.38
N GLY A 318 15.67 -1.26 3.07
CA GLY A 318 15.50 -2.69 3.24
C GLY A 318 16.48 -3.29 4.23
N VAL A 319 16.02 -4.19 5.10
CA VAL A 319 16.86 -5.12 5.85
C VAL A 319 16.41 -6.53 5.50
N LEU A 320 17.31 -7.33 4.92
CA LEU A 320 17.02 -8.67 4.42
C LEU A 320 17.90 -9.69 5.15
N ASP A 321 17.27 -10.74 5.69
CA ASP A 321 17.92 -11.83 6.43
C ASP A 321 17.65 -13.21 5.81
N ASP A 322 18.34 -14.23 6.30
CA ASP A 322 18.26 -15.62 5.84
C ASP A 322 18.40 -15.74 4.30
N PHE A 323 17.37 -16.20 3.60
CA PHE A 323 17.31 -16.34 2.14
C PHE A 323 16.22 -15.45 1.52
N ALA A 324 15.87 -14.37 2.22
CA ALA A 324 14.82 -13.46 1.80
C ALA A 324 15.22 -12.72 0.53
N THR A 325 14.22 -12.40 -0.27
CA THR A 325 14.44 -11.68 -1.53
C THR A 325 13.69 -10.37 -1.54
N GLY A 326 14.19 -9.40 -2.30
CA GLY A 326 13.43 -8.19 -2.54
C GLY A 326 13.76 -7.52 -3.86
N ALA A 327 12.94 -6.55 -4.21
CA ALA A 327 13.18 -5.67 -5.33
C ALA A 327 12.75 -4.23 -5.03
N PHE A 328 13.47 -3.29 -5.64
CA PHE A 328 13.11 -1.88 -5.67
C PHE A 328 13.25 -1.37 -7.09
N SER A 329 12.19 -0.77 -7.63
CA SER A 329 12.22 -0.07 -8.92
C SER A 329 11.62 1.31 -8.73
N GLY A 330 12.46 2.35 -8.81
CA GLY A 330 12.01 3.74 -8.69
C GLY A 330 12.27 4.48 -9.99
N LYS A 331 11.21 4.98 -10.63
CA LYS A 331 11.29 5.77 -11.86
C LYS A 331 10.76 7.18 -11.61
N ILE A 332 11.57 8.18 -11.93
CA ILE A 332 11.14 9.57 -11.96
C ILE A 332 11.14 10.02 -13.42
N LEU A 333 9.98 10.51 -13.87
CA LEU A 333 9.81 11.17 -15.15
C LEU A 333 9.66 12.67 -14.90
N VAL A 334 10.49 13.49 -15.54
CA VAL A 334 10.36 14.95 -15.56
C VAL A 334 10.02 15.39 -16.97
N ARG A 335 8.78 15.83 -17.17
CA ARG A 335 8.30 16.26 -18.49
C ARG A 335 8.98 17.56 -18.92
N LYS A 336 8.96 17.82 -20.23
CA LYS A 336 9.68 18.95 -20.85
C LYS A 336 9.37 20.32 -20.22
N ASP A 337 8.11 20.55 -19.85
CA ASP A 337 7.66 21.82 -19.28
C ASP A 337 7.75 21.87 -17.75
N ALA A 338 8.20 20.78 -17.10
CA ALA A 338 8.33 20.68 -15.64
C ALA A 338 9.66 21.27 -15.15
N GLN A 339 9.90 22.54 -15.48
CA GLN A 339 11.07 23.29 -15.05
C GLN A 339 11.07 23.51 -13.53
N LYS A 340 12.24 23.78 -12.95
CA LYS A 340 12.45 23.96 -11.50
C LYS A 340 12.08 22.75 -10.65
N THR A 341 11.93 21.57 -11.27
CA THR A 341 11.73 20.30 -10.57
C THR A 341 12.90 20.01 -9.63
N GLN A 342 12.58 19.59 -8.40
CA GLN A 342 13.56 19.00 -7.48
C GLN A 342 13.14 17.56 -7.15
N ALA A 343 13.96 16.59 -7.50
CA ALA A 343 13.64 15.18 -7.30
C ALA A 343 14.80 14.40 -6.71
N PHE A 344 14.59 13.77 -5.55
CA PHE A 344 15.61 13.03 -4.83
C PHE A 344 15.12 11.61 -4.58
N GLN A 345 15.91 10.61 -4.97
CA GLN A 345 15.58 9.20 -4.77
C GLN A 345 16.72 8.44 -4.10
N ALA A 346 16.48 7.85 -2.95
CA ALA A 346 17.44 7.01 -2.25
C ALA A 346 16.85 5.62 -1.93
N ASN A 347 17.56 4.57 -2.33
CA ASN A 347 17.27 3.20 -1.90
C ASN A 347 18.49 2.59 -1.20
N LYS A 348 18.39 2.30 0.09
CA LYS A 348 19.49 1.72 0.88
C LYS A 348 19.09 0.35 1.37
N ASN A 349 19.97 -0.64 1.26
CA ASN A 349 19.67 -2.03 1.62
C ASN A 349 20.80 -2.64 2.44
N ILE A 350 20.43 -3.34 3.51
CA ILE A 350 21.33 -4.17 4.32
C ILE A 350 20.98 -5.63 4.08
N LEU A 351 21.97 -6.41 3.63
CA LEU A 351 21.91 -7.87 3.60
C LEU A 351 22.60 -8.40 4.85
N LEU A 352 21.91 -9.21 5.65
CA LEU A 352 22.44 -9.77 6.90
C LEU A 352 23.17 -11.10 6.71
N THR A 353 22.89 -11.77 5.59
CA THR A 353 23.42 -13.07 5.17
C THR A 353 23.87 -13.01 3.71
N ASP A 354 24.65 -14.00 3.28
CA ASP A 354 25.10 -14.13 1.89
C ASP A 354 24.00 -14.69 0.96
N ASP A 355 22.97 -15.34 1.54
CA ASP A 355 21.85 -15.94 0.81
C ASP A 355 20.71 -14.95 0.54
N ALA A 356 20.66 -13.80 1.24
CA ALA A 356 19.68 -12.76 1.00
C ALA A 356 19.99 -11.98 -0.29
N ASP A 357 18.95 -11.65 -1.07
CA ASP A 357 19.13 -10.99 -2.37
C ASP A 357 18.19 -9.79 -2.56
N ILE A 358 18.72 -8.71 -3.14
CA ILE A 358 17.96 -7.49 -3.44
C ILE A 358 18.30 -6.96 -4.82
N LYS A 359 17.27 -6.73 -5.64
CA LYS A 359 17.42 -6.12 -6.97
C LYS A 359 16.94 -4.69 -6.94
N THR A 360 17.84 -3.73 -7.14
CA THR A 360 17.50 -2.30 -7.15
C THR A 360 17.72 -1.69 -8.52
N ARG A 361 16.73 -0.94 -9.01
CA ARG A 361 16.74 -0.29 -10.32
C ARG A 361 16.18 1.13 -10.23
N PRO A 362 16.99 2.11 -9.84
CA PRO A 362 16.61 3.52 -9.92
C PRO A 362 16.73 4.04 -11.37
N GLN A 363 15.77 4.83 -11.83
CA GLN A 363 15.68 5.37 -13.18
C GLN A 363 15.28 6.85 -13.15
N LEU A 364 15.92 7.66 -14.00
CA LEU A 364 15.59 9.07 -14.22
C LEU A 364 15.37 9.29 -15.71
N GLU A 365 14.21 9.82 -16.08
CA GLU A 365 13.89 10.29 -17.42
C GLU A 365 13.62 11.78 -17.35
N ILE A 366 14.60 12.60 -17.73
CA ILE A 366 14.55 14.05 -17.57
C ILE A 366 14.51 14.72 -18.94
N TYR A 367 13.42 15.45 -19.21
CA TYR A 367 13.22 16.20 -20.45
C TYR A 367 13.24 17.72 -20.24
N ALA A 368 13.48 18.19 -19.01
CA ALA A 368 13.58 19.60 -18.65
C ALA A 368 15.02 19.95 -18.24
N ASP A 369 15.50 21.14 -18.63
CA ASP A 369 16.89 21.56 -18.43
C ASP A 369 17.15 22.13 -17.03
N ASP A 370 16.24 22.94 -16.50
CA ASP A 370 16.43 23.68 -15.25
C ASP A 370 15.89 22.91 -14.05
N VAL A 371 16.58 21.81 -13.70
CA VAL A 371 16.12 20.87 -12.65
C VAL A 371 17.25 20.45 -11.71
N LYS A 372 16.88 19.97 -10.52
CA LYS A 372 17.78 19.35 -9.56
C LYS A 372 17.30 17.95 -9.25
N CYS A 373 17.83 16.97 -9.98
CA CYS A 373 17.45 15.58 -9.83
C CYS A 373 18.66 14.74 -9.42
N SER A 374 18.46 13.83 -8.47
CA SER A 374 19.46 12.83 -8.11
C SER A 374 18.81 11.53 -7.70
N HIS A 375 19.52 10.43 -7.95
CA HIS A 375 19.15 9.14 -7.42
C HIS A 375 20.38 8.42 -6.82
N GLY A 376 20.16 7.49 -5.92
CA GLY A 376 21.19 6.68 -5.33
C GLY A 376 20.64 5.36 -4.84
N ALA A 377 21.38 4.28 -5.10
CA ALA A 377 21.08 2.97 -4.55
C ALA A 377 22.34 2.38 -3.91
N THR A 378 22.21 1.88 -2.69
CA THR A 378 23.30 1.21 -1.97
C THR A 378 22.83 -0.15 -1.48
N VAL A 379 23.65 -1.17 -1.69
CA VAL A 379 23.46 -2.52 -1.16
C VAL A 379 24.76 -2.89 -0.46
N GLY A 380 24.66 -3.36 0.79
CA GLY A 380 25.84 -3.75 1.56
C GLY A 380 25.46 -4.51 2.82
N GLN A 381 26.46 -4.81 3.63
CA GLN A 381 26.29 -5.43 4.94
C GLN A 381 26.40 -4.36 6.04
N LEU A 382 26.20 -4.77 7.29
CA LEU A 382 26.40 -3.89 8.45
C LEU A 382 27.86 -3.40 8.52
N ASP A 383 28.06 -2.14 8.93
CA ASP A 383 29.39 -1.56 9.10
C ASP A 383 30.18 -2.31 10.19
N GLU A 384 31.19 -3.08 9.77
CA GLU A 384 32.03 -3.87 10.67
C GLU A 384 32.87 -3.02 11.62
N ASN A 385 33.27 -1.82 11.22
CA ASN A 385 34.02 -0.90 12.08
C ASN A 385 33.12 -0.33 13.17
N ALA A 386 31.89 0.06 12.83
CA ALA A 386 30.89 0.48 13.81
C ALA A 386 30.56 -0.67 14.78
N LEU A 387 30.38 -1.88 14.25
CA LEU A 387 30.14 -3.08 15.06
C LEU A 387 31.31 -3.37 16.00
N PHE A 388 32.56 -3.32 15.51
CA PHE A 388 33.76 -3.52 16.32
C PHE A 388 33.87 -2.45 17.42
N TYR A 389 33.64 -1.19 17.08
CA TYR A 389 33.70 -0.06 18.00
C TYR A 389 32.69 -0.17 19.15
N MET A 390 31.46 -0.60 18.85
CA MET A 390 30.42 -0.86 19.86
C MET A 390 30.81 -2.03 20.77
N ARG A 391 31.33 -3.12 20.19
CA ARG A 391 31.78 -4.30 20.94
C ARG A 391 32.96 -4.00 21.87
N ALA A 392 33.91 -3.18 21.42
CA ALA A 392 35.03 -2.72 22.24
C ALA A 392 34.60 -1.92 23.48
N ARG A 393 33.37 -1.39 23.49
CA ARG A 393 32.75 -0.69 24.63
C ARG A 393 31.87 -1.58 25.50
N GLY A 394 31.93 -2.90 25.31
CA GLY A 394 31.19 -3.87 26.12
C GLY A 394 29.77 -4.17 25.64
N ILE A 395 29.32 -3.61 24.51
CA ILE A 395 28.03 -3.96 23.93
C ILE A 395 28.15 -5.34 23.27
N ASN A 396 27.25 -6.27 23.62
CA ASN A 396 27.26 -7.61 23.03
C ASN A 396 27.03 -7.53 21.50
N LYS A 397 27.49 -8.55 20.74
CA LYS A 397 27.38 -8.53 19.26
C LYS A 397 25.93 -8.44 18.76
N LYS A 398 24.98 -9.08 19.45
CA LYS A 398 23.57 -9.11 19.07
C LYS A 398 22.93 -7.72 19.19
N GLU A 399 23.11 -7.09 20.34
CA GLU A 399 22.65 -5.72 20.63
C GLU A 399 23.34 -4.69 19.73
N ALA A 400 24.64 -4.83 19.46
CA ALA A 400 25.32 -3.92 18.54
C ALA A 400 24.75 -4.00 17.11
N LYS A 401 24.49 -5.22 16.60
CA LYS A 401 23.79 -5.39 15.31
C LYS A 401 22.39 -4.77 15.34
N LEU A 402 21.63 -5.02 16.40
CA LEU A 402 20.28 -4.47 16.56
C LEU A 402 20.29 -2.94 16.55
N LEU A 403 21.19 -2.30 17.29
CA LEU A 403 21.32 -0.84 17.33
C LEU A 403 21.63 -0.25 15.94
N LEU A 404 22.50 -0.91 15.16
CA LEU A 404 22.81 -0.49 13.80
C LEU A 404 21.59 -0.62 12.87
N MET A 405 20.89 -1.75 12.92
CA MET A 405 19.66 -1.96 12.13
C MET A 405 18.55 -0.97 12.53
N TYR A 406 18.39 -0.72 13.83
CA TYR A 406 17.42 0.24 14.34
C TYR A 406 17.76 1.65 13.87
N ALA A 407 19.00 2.12 14.04
CA ALA A 407 19.44 3.42 13.56
C ALA A 407 19.23 3.57 12.03
N PHE A 408 19.46 2.49 11.29
CA PHE A 408 19.18 2.45 9.85
C PHE A 408 17.69 2.62 9.54
N ALA A 409 16.81 1.84 10.17
CA ALA A 409 15.36 1.93 9.97
C ALA A 409 14.77 3.27 10.45
N HIS A 410 15.32 3.82 11.54
CA HIS A 410 14.83 5.03 12.20
C HIS A 410 14.80 6.27 11.29
N GLU A 411 15.70 6.35 10.29
CA GLU A 411 15.70 7.44 9.29
C GLU A 411 14.37 7.52 8.52
N VAL A 412 13.73 6.37 8.24
CA VAL A 412 12.42 6.31 7.58
C VAL A 412 11.30 6.54 8.60
N ILE A 413 11.40 5.95 9.78
CA ILE A 413 10.36 6.07 10.82
C ILE A 413 10.15 7.53 11.23
N GLN A 414 11.22 8.33 11.31
CA GLN A 414 11.13 9.76 11.61
C GLN A 414 10.39 10.59 10.55
N LYS A 415 10.09 10.02 9.37
CA LYS A 415 9.29 10.68 8.34
C LYS A 415 7.78 10.52 8.53
N ILE A 416 7.35 9.67 9.47
CA ILE A 416 5.95 9.52 9.82
C ILE A 416 5.51 10.77 10.60
N ARG A 417 4.56 11.51 10.03
CA ARG A 417 4.05 12.77 10.60
C ARG A 417 3.08 12.59 11.76
N VAL A 418 2.40 11.44 11.83
CA VAL A 418 1.49 11.10 12.95
C VAL A 418 2.31 10.58 14.15
N PRO A 419 2.43 11.33 15.26
CA PRO A 419 3.39 11.00 16.33
C PRO A 419 3.09 9.65 17.02
N ALA A 420 1.84 9.42 17.41
CA ALA A 420 1.44 8.15 18.05
C ALA A 420 1.69 6.94 17.14
N LEU A 421 1.52 7.10 15.82
CA LEU A 421 1.87 6.06 14.86
C LEU A 421 3.38 5.85 14.79
N LYS A 422 4.16 6.92 14.74
CA LYS A 422 5.63 6.86 14.72
C LYS A 422 6.16 6.05 15.92
N ASP A 423 5.65 6.31 17.11
CA ASP A 423 6.06 5.61 18.33
C ASP A 423 5.66 4.12 18.30
N ARG A 424 4.46 3.81 17.80
CA ARG A 424 4.05 2.42 17.58
C ARG A 424 4.95 1.70 16.57
N ILE A 425 5.30 2.36 15.46
CA ILE A 425 6.16 1.76 14.44
C ILE A 425 7.56 1.53 14.97
N ASN A 426 8.09 2.43 15.81
CA ASN A 426 9.36 2.19 16.51
C ASN A 426 9.33 0.88 17.33
N ASP A 427 8.29 0.67 18.14
CA ASP A 427 8.12 -0.56 18.94
C ASP A 427 7.97 -1.81 18.06
N LEU A 428 7.16 -1.75 17.01
CA LEU A 428 6.96 -2.88 16.10
C LEU A 428 8.22 -3.26 15.33
N VAL A 429 9.00 -2.26 14.87
CA VAL A 429 10.28 -2.47 14.20
C VAL A 429 11.30 -3.06 15.17
N GLU A 430 11.39 -2.56 16.40
CA GLU A 430 12.28 -3.14 17.41
C GLU A 430 11.93 -4.61 17.68
N LYS A 431 10.66 -4.92 17.92
CA LYS A 431 10.17 -6.30 18.09
C LYS A 431 10.52 -7.16 16.89
N ARG A 432 10.33 -6.66 15.66
CA ARG A 432 10.66 -7.41 14.43
C ARG A 432 12.15 -7.71 14.35
N LEU A 433 13.02 -6.74 14.58
CA LEU A 433 14.47 -6.90 14.53
C LEU A 433 15.03 -7.79 15.66
N ARG A 434 14.34 -7.88 16.80
CA ARG A 434 14.68 -8.82 17.89
C ARG A 434 14.23 -10.26 17.60
N GLY A 435 13.40 -10.47 16.59
CA GLY A 435 12.71 -11.74 16.34
C GLY A 435 11.53 -12.01 17.28
N GLU A 436 11.09 -10.97 18.01
CA GLU A 436 10.01 -11.02 18.99
C GLU A 436 8.65 -10.68 18.39
N LEU A 437 8.62 -10.16 17.15
CA LEU A 437 7.41 -10.08 16.35
C LEU A 437 7.09 -11.50 15.84
N SER A 438 6.53 -12.33 16.72
CA SER A 438 5.93 -13.58 16.32
C SER A 438 4.68 -13.28 15.49
N ARG A 439 4.35 -14.20 14.56
CA ARG A 439 3.21 -14.11 13.64
C ARG A 439 2.00 -13.47 14.35
N CYS A 440 1.67 -12.24 13.97
CA CYS A 440 0.58 -11.46 14.55
C CYS A 440 0.56 -11.48 16.10
N ASN A 441 1.53 -10.83 16.77
CA ASN A 441 1.65 -10.72 18.24
C ASN A 441 0.38 -10.29 19.02
N SER A 442 -0.68 -9.84 18.34
CA SER A 442 -1.96 -9.44 18.91
C SER A 442 -3.13 -10.37 18.55
N CYS A 443 -2.91 -11.42 17.75
CA CYS A 443 -3.93 -12.39 17.41
C CYS A 443 -4.02 -13.44 18.53
N GLN A 444 -4.96 -13.27 19.46
CA GLN A 444 -5.28 -14.28 20.50
C GLN A 444 -5.91 -15.56 19.91
N MET A 445 -6.23 -15.56 18.61
CA MET A 445 -6.78 -16.73 17.93
C MET A 445 -5.64 -17.70 17.57
N HIS A 446 -5.70 -18.90 18.16
CA HIS A 446 -4.80 -20.04 18.03
C HIS A 446 -4.34 -20.38 16.60
N CYS A 447 -3.44 -19.58 16.01
CA CYS A 447 -2.69 -19.95 14.80
C CYS A 447 -1.46 -20.81 15.12
N CYS A 448 -1.33 -21.29 16.37
CA CYS A 448 -0.12 -21.91 16.93
C CYS A 448 0.10 -23.38 16.58
N ASN A 449 -0.74 -24.03 15.78
CA ASN A 449 -0.58 -25.45 15.45
C ASN A 449 -0.62 -25.69 13.93
N ALA A 450 0.46 -25.32 13.24
CA ALA A 450 0.82 -25.87 11.92
C ALA A 450 2.32 -25.69 11.65
#